data_AF-A0AB74QHD9-F1
#
_entry.id   AF-A0AB74QHD9-F1
#
_cell.length_a   1.000
_cell.length_b   1.000
_cell.length_c   1.000
_cell.angle_alpha   90.00
_cell.angle_beta   90.00
_cell.angle_gamma   90.00
#
_symmetry.space_group_name_H-M   'P 1'
#
loop_
_entity.id
_entity.type
_entity.pdbx_description
1 polymer ?
#
loop_
_entity_poly.entity_id
_entity_poly.type
_entity_poly.pdbx_seq_one_letter_code
_entity_poly.pdbx_strand_id
1 'polypeptide(L)'
;MNEKWKQYIENVLESRGYCINRMPYVYSYDFLVNSNIKINVEISNLYKNEENEYHYFELEKEYHSCDIYILIALDEVGSALKILVIPASNLMGQKQIIINNKSKYDKFDSRFELIKVYDNFYNDLDCVM
;
A
#
# COMPACT_ATOMS: atom_id res chain seq x y z
N MET A 1 11.52 -6.77 10.07
CA MET A 1 11.38 -6.87 8.60
C MET A 1 10.40 -5.83 8.07
N ASN A 2 9.19 -5.77 8.63
CA ASN A 2 8.17 -4.77 8.24
C ASN A 2 8.69 -3.33 8.32
N GLU A 3 9.38 -2.94 9.40
CA GLU A 3 9.95 -1.59 9.52
C GLU A 3 10.96 -1.21 8.43
N LYS A 4 11.75 -2.18 7.92
CA LYS A 4 12.69 -1.92 6.81
C LYS A 4 11.92 -1.59 5.53
N TRP A 5 10.83 -2.30 5.27
CA TRP A 5 10.00 -2.06 4.10
C TRP A 5 9.18 -0.78 4.22
N LYS A 6 8.67 -0.46 5.42
CA LYS A 6 8.05 0.85 5.68
C LYS A 6 9.05 1.99 5.46
N GLN A 7 10.28 1.88 5.95
CA GLN A 7 11.34 2.84 5.65
C GLN A 7 11.64 2.96 4.16
N TYR A 8 11.68 1.84 3.44
CA TYR A 8 11.86 1.85 2.00
C TYR A 8 10.73 2.62 1.30
N ILE A 9 9.46 2.36 1.66
CA ILE A 9 8.32 3.08 1.10
C ILE A 9 8.37 4.56 1.43
N GLU A 10 8.69 4.95 2.67
CA GLU A 10 8.87 6.35 3.04
C GLU A 10 9.89 7.03 2.14
N ASN A 11 11.09 6.46 1.99
CA ASN A 11 12.14 7.02 1.11
C ASN A 11 11.69 7.13 -0.36
N VAL A 12 10.93 6.14 -0.83
CA VAL A 12 10.34 6.13 -2.19
C VAL A 12 9.34 7.28 -2.35
N LEU A 13 8.54 7.59 -1.34
CA LEU A 13 7.58 8.70 -1.38
C LEU A 13 8.28 10.06 -1.23
N GLU A 14 9.23 10.19 -0.31
CA GLU A 14 10.01 11.42 -0.11
C GLU A 14 10.82 11.78 -1.37
N SER A 15 11.45 10.80 -2.02
CA SER A 15 12.16 11.02 -3.29
C SER A 15 11.26 11.47 -4.44
N ARG A 16 9.94 11.33 -4.31
CA ARG A 16 8.92 11.85 -5.25
C ARG A 16 8.41 13.24 -4.86
N GLY A 17 8.95 13.83 -3.79
CA GLY A 17 8.61 15.17 -3.32
C GLY A 17 7.45 15.23 -2.32
N TYR A 18 7.03 14.09 -1.77
CA TYR A 18 5.97 14.06 -0.77
C TYR A 18 6.50 14.29 0.64
N CYS A 19 5.74 15.02 1.45
CA CYS A 19 5.99 15.14 2.90
C CYS A 19 5.31 13.99 3.64
N ILE A 20 6.06 13.21 4.41
CA ILE A 20 5.55 12.00 5.07
C ILE A 20 5.56 12.18 6.58
N ASN A 21 4.40 11.98 7.22
CA ASN A 21 4.30 11.80 8.66
C ASN A 21 4.07 10.32 8.97
N ARG A 22 4.97 9.69 9.72
CA ARG A 22 4.75 8.34 10.26
C ARG A 22 3.75 8.38 11.40
N MET A 23 2.76 7.52 11.33
CA MET A 23 1.74 7.42 12.36
C MET A 23 2.15 6.44 13.46
N PRO A 24 1.86 6.76 14.74
CA PRO A 24 1.99 5.80 15.82
C PRO A 24 1.07 4.59 15.64
N TYR A 25 1.41 3.45 16.25
CA TYR A 25 0.66 2.18 16.16
C TYR A 25 -0.81 2.22 16.60
N VAL A 26 -1.27 3.31 17.24
CA VAL A 26 -2.69 3.47 17.62
C VAL A 26 -3.58 3.83 16.43
N TYR A 27 -3.00 4.29 15.33
CA TYR A 27 -3.70 4.59 14.09
C TYR A 27 -3.71 3.37 13.18
N SER A 28 -4.79 3.18 12.43
CA SER A 28 -4.97 2.05 11.50
C SER A 28 -4.40 2.31 10.10
N TYR A 29 -3.33 3.10 10.02
CA TYR A 29 -2.56 3.38 8.81
C TYR A 29 -1.16 3.86 9.21
N ASP A 30 -0.19 3.67 8.31
CA ASP A 30 1.24 3.90 8.61
C ASP A 30 1.69 5.32 8.31
N PHE A 31 1.19 5.92 7.23
CA PHE A 31 1.64 7.22 6.75
C PHE A 31 0.50 8.18 6.52
N LEU A 32 0.69 9.42 6.95
CA LEU A 32 -0.07 10.57 6.48
C LEU A 32 0.81 11.38 5.53
N VAL A 33 0.49 11.32 4.24
CA VAL A 33 1.23 11.95 3.15
C VAL A 33 0.60 13.30 2.83
N ASN A 34 1.42 14.34 2.71
CA ASN A 34 0.99 15.73 2.47
C ASN A 34 -0.14 16.21 3.39
N SER A 35 -0.18 15.66 4.62
CA SER A 35 -1.22 15.92 5.62
C SER A 35 -2.65 15.53 5.24
N ASN A 36 -2.88 14.84 4.11
CA ASN A 36 -4.23 14.56 3.60
C ASN A 36 -4.45 13.12 3.11
N ILE A 37 -3.41 12.42 2.62
CA ILE A 37 -3.53 11.07 2.08
C ILE A 37 -3.07 10.03 3.10
N LYS A 38 -3.95 9.13 3.50
CA LYS A 38 -3.66 8.05 4.45
C LYS A 38 -3.23 6.80 3.71
N ILE A 39 -2.02 6.31 4.00
CA ILE A 39 -1.46 5.11 3.38
C ILE A 39 -1.20 4.04 4.44
N ASN A 40 -1.65 2.81 4.18
CA ASN A 40 -1.30 1.63 4.98
C ASN A 40 -0.38 0.68 4.20
N VAL A 41 0.70 0.20 4.81
CA VAL A 41 1.69 -0.67 4.17
C VAL A 41 1.60 -2.07 4.76
N GLU A 42 1.24 -3.04 3.92
CA GLU A 42 1.19 -4.45 4.29
C GLU A 42 2.29 -5.22 3.56
N ILE A 43 2.92 -6.17 4.27
CA ILE A 43 4.02 -6.97 3.74
C ILE A 43 3.68 -8.45 3.91
N SER A 44 3.93 -9.24 2.87
CA SER A 44 3.69 -10.68 2.88
C SER A 44 4.89 -11.43 2.34
N ASN A 45 5.26 -12.52 3.01
CA ASN A 45 6.27 -13.47 2.53
C ASN A 45 5.68 -14.37 1.45
N LEU A 46 6.55 -15.00 0.65
CA LEU A 46 6.14 -16.06 -0.26
C LEU A 46 5.71 -17.30 0.54
N TYR A 47 4.46 -17.71 0.38
CA TYR A 47 3.95 -18.99 0.85
C TYR A 47 3.91 -19.97 -0.31
N LYS A 48 4.29 -21.22 -0.04
CA LYS A 48 4.24 -22.30 -1.03
C LYS A 48 3.44 -23.47 -0.48
N ASN A 49 2.59 -24.04 -1.33
CA ASN A 49 2.04 -25.38 -1.15
C ASN A 49 2.44 -26.25 -2.34
N GLU A 50 2.02 -27.51 -2.36
CA GLU A 50 2.44 -28.50 -3.38
C GLU A 50 2.16 -28.06 -4.83
N GLU A 51 1.17 -27.19 -5.04
CA GLU A 51 0.70 -26.80 -6.37
C GLU A 51 0.83 -25.30 -6.68
N ASN A 52 1.01 -24.45 -5.67
CA ASN A 52 0.89 -23.00 -5.82
C ASN A 52 1.86 -22.21 -4.92
N GLU A 53 2.25 -21.06 -5.45
CA GLU A 53 2.95 -20.01 -4.70
C GLU A 53 2.03 -18.78 -4.58
N TYR A 54 1.95 -18.21 -3.38
CA TYR A 54 1.05 -17.10 -3.11
C TYR A 54 1.54 -16.22 -1.97
N HIS A 55 0.98 -15.02 -1.90
CA HIS A 55 1.11 -14.08 -0.80
C HIS A 55 -0.26 -13.80 -0.21
N TYR A 56 -0.31 -13.66 1.11
CA TYR A 56 -1.51 -13.36 1.86
C TYR A 56 -1.34 -12.04 2.63
N PHE A 57 -2.27 -11.12 2.45
CA PHE A 57 -2.32 -9.83 3.14
C PHE A 57 -3.62 -9.73 3.93
N GLU A 58 -3.52 -9.26 5.17
CA GLU A 58 -4.66 -8.94 6.04
C GLU A 58 -4.88 -7.42 6.04
N LEU A 59 -6.13 -6.98 5.81
CA LEU A 59 -6.49 -5.56 5.70
C LEU A 59 -7.15 -5.01 6.97
N GLU A 60 -7.18 -5.81 8.05
CA GLU A 60 -7.83 -5.59 9.35
C GLU A 60 -9.36 -5.35 9.34
N LYS A 61 -9.90 -4.58 8.39
CA LYS A 61 -11.32 -4.16 8.35
C LYS A 61 -11.91 -4.36 6.95
N GLU A 62 -13.24 -4.42 6.85
CA GLU A 62 -13.93 -4.43 5.54
C GLU A 62 -14.10 -3.03 4.94
N TYR A 63 -14.17 -2.05 5.84
CA TYR A 63 -14.30 -0.63 5.51
C TYR A 63 -13.03 0.06 5.98
N HIS A 64 -12.16 0.29 5.01
CA HIS A 64 -10.79 0.72 5.23
C HIS A 64 -10.74 2.18 5.67
N SER A 65 -9.85 2.47 6.62
CA SER A 65 -9.63 3.83 7.16
C SER A 65 -8.56 4.61 6.41
N CYS A 66 -7.81 3.93 5.54
CA CYS A 66 -6.81 4.54 4.67
C CYS A 66 -7.39 4.78 3.28
N ASP A 67 -6.73 5.64 2.51
CA ASP A 67 -7.11 5.95 1.13
C ASP A 67 -6.42 4.98 0.15
N ILE A 68 -5.21 4.55 0.48
CA ILE A 68 -4.36 3.70 -0.36
C ILE A 68 -3.68 2.62 0.49
N TYR A 69 -3.69 1.39 0.00
CA TYR A 69 -2.81 0.31 0.46
C TYR A 69 -1.57 0.22 -0.42
N ILE A 70 -0.42 0.01 0.19
CA ILE A 70 0.80 -0.44 -0.49
C ILE A 70 1.10 -1.86 -0.01
N LEU A 71 0.86 -2.85 -0.87
CA LEU A 71 1.09 -4.26 -0.56
C LEU A 71 2.43 -4.71 -1.14
N ILE A 72 3.31 -5.24 -0.31
CA ILE A 72 4.65 -5.67 -0.70
C ILE A 72 4.72 -7.20 -0.62
N ALA A 73 4.83 -7.83 -1.79
CA ALA A 73 4.97 -9.26 -1.94
C ALA A 73 6.46 -9.61 -2.00
N LEU A 74 6.97 -10.38 -1.05
CA LEU A 74 8.40 -10.72 -0.99
C LEU A 74 8.71 -12.05 -1.68
N ASP A 75 9.87 -12.17 -2.29
CA ASP A 75 10.44 -13.45 -2.70
C ASP A 75 11.02 -14.23 -1.50
N GLU A 76 11.60 -15.41 -1.76
CA GLU A 76 12.18 -16.28 -0.73
C GLU A 76 13.35 -15.65 0.04
N VAL A 77 14.07 -14.72 -0.59
CA VAL A 77 15.23 -14.04 0.02
C VAL A 77 14.85 -12.71 0.67
N GLY A 78 13.56 -12.37 0.66
CA GLY A 78 13.01 -11.18 1.28
C GLY A 78 13.12 -9.90 0.42
N SER A 79 13.37 -10.02 -0.88
CA SER A 79 13.31 -8.91 -1.83
C SER A 79 11.88 -8.71 -2.34
N ALA A 80 11.51 -7.48 -2.73
CA ALA A 80 10.18 -7.23 -3.28
C ALA A 80 10.04 -7.85 -4.68
N LEU A 81 9.13 -8.82 -4.79
CA LEU A 81 8.68 -9.39 -6.05
C LEU A 81 7.63 -8.48 -6.73
N LYS A 82 6.71 -7.92 -5.94
CA LYS A 82 5.68 -6.96 -6.40
C LYS A 82 5.43 -5.89 -5.33
N ILE A 83 5.12 -4.68 -5.77
CA ILE A 83 4.67 -3.59 -4.89
C ILE A 83 3.37 -3.04 -5.45
N LEU A 84 2.24 -3.46 -4.89
CA LEU A 84 0.92 -3.08 -5.39
C LEU A 84 0.44 -1.81 -4.69
N VAL A 85 0.21 -0.74 -5.44
CA VAL A 85 -0.36 0.53 -4.94
C VAL A 85 -1.84 0.54 -5.27
N ILE A 86 -2.69 0.22 -4.29
CA ILE A 86 -4.11 -0.06 -4.50
C ILE A 86 -4.96 0.98 -3.76
N PRO A 87 -5.82 1.75 -4.48
CA PRO A 87 -6.83 2.57 -3.83
C PRO A 87 -7.73 1.69 -2.94
N ALA A 88 -7.95 2.09 -1.69
CA ALA A 88 -8.74 1.32 -0.74
C ALA A 88 -10.18 1.11 -1.23
N SER A 89 -10.70 2.01 -2.06
CA SER A 89 -12.00 1.88 -2.73
C SER A 89 -12.12 0.60 -3.59
N ASN A 90 -11.01 0.08 -4.12
CA ASN A 90 -10.98 -1.18 -4.87
C ASN A 90 -10.97 -2.44 -3.98
N LEU A 91 -10.85 -2.26 -2.66
CA LEU A 91 -10.73 -3.33 -1.66
C LEU A 91 -11.91 -3.34 -0.68
N MET A 92 -12.91 -2.47 -0.88
CA MET A 92 -14.07 -2.39 0.01
C MET A 92 -14.81 -3.73 0.11
N GLY A 93 -15.18 -4.10 1.34
CA GLY A 93 -15.83 -5.38 1.65
C GLY A 93 -14.87 -6.57 1.72
N GLN A 94 -13.55 -6.36 1.62
CA GLN A 94 -12.55 -7.42 1.73
C GLN A 94 -11.69 -7.20 2.97
N LYS A 95 -11.50 -8.24 3.79
CA LYS A 95 -10.55 -8.25 4.93
C LYS A 95 -9.18 -8.84 4.58
N GLN A 96 -9.09 -9.51 3.44
CA GLN A 96 -7.91 -10.27 3.06
C GLN A 96 -7.72 -10.22 1.54
N ILE A 97 -6.46 -10.27 1.13
CA ILE A 97 -6.06 -10.37 -0.27
C ILE A 97 -5.09 -11.53 -0.41
N ILE A 98 -5.38 -12.38 -1.39
CA ILE A 98 -4.44 -13.41 -1.86
C ILE A 98 -3.98 -12.99 -3.25
N ILE A 99 -2.67 -12.98 -3.46
CA ILE A 99 -2.07 -12.84 -4.79
C ILE A 99 -1.19 -14.03 -5.08
N ASN A 100 -1.17 -14.45 -6.33
CA ASN A 100 -0.30 -15.48 -6.87
C ASN A 100 0.44 -14.88 -8.09
N ASN A 101 1.04 -15.72 -8.94
CA ASN A 101 1.79 -15.27 -10.12
C ASN A 101 0.99 -14.30 -11.00
N LYS A 102 -0.33 -14.52 -11.17
CA LYS A 102 -1.21 -13.66 -11.98
C LYS A 102 -2.49 -13.32 -11.23
N SER A 103 -2.62 -12.05 -10.83
CA SER A 103 -3.73 -11.58 -10.02
C SER A 103 -4.49 -10.43 -10.68
N LYS A 104 -5.77 -10.26 -10.32
CA LYS A 104 -6.57 -9.09 -10.71
C LYS A 104 -5.95 -7.77 -10.22
N TYR A 105 -5.04 -7.84 -9.24
CA TYR A 105 -4.33 -6.70 -8.68
C TYR A 105 -3.06 -6.33 -9.43
N ASP A 106 -2.61 -7.13 -10.42
CA ASP A 106 -1.38 -6.83 -11.18
C ASP A 106 -1.46 -5.48 -11.92
N LYS A 107 -2.67 -4.99 -12.21
CA LYS A 107 -2.90 -3.64 -12.76
C LYS A 107 -2.43 -2.49 -11.86
N PHE A 108 -2.18 -2.78 -10.58
CA PHE A 108 -1.71 -1.85 -9.54
C PHE A 108 -0.22 -1.96 -9.23
N ASP A 109 0.51 -2.84 -9.92
CA ASP A 109 1.94 -3.03 -9.67
C ASP A 109 2.76 -1.78 -9.98
N SER A 110 3.50 -1.33 -8.97
CA SER A 110 4.37 -0.14 -8.97
C SER A 110 3.68 1.16 -9.40
N ARG A 111 2.34 1.24 -9.27
CA ARG A 111 1.52 2.37 -9.71
C ARG A 111 1.52 3.56 -8.74
N PHE A 112 2.72 4.03 -8.37
CA PHE A 112 2.90 5.15 -7.43
C PHE A 112 2.27 6.47 -7.92
N GLU A 113 2.02 6.61 -9.22
CA GLU A 113 1.31 7.77 -9.76
C GLU A 113 -0.15 7.86 -9.32
N LEU A 114 -0.74 6.78 -8.78
CA LEU A 114 -2.06 6.87 -8.15
C LEU A 114 -2.05 7.78 -6.92
N ILE A 115 -0.95 7.84 -6.16
CA ILE A 115 -0.80 8.78 -5.04
C ILE A 115 -0.86 10.23 -5.54
N LYS A 116 -0.27 10.50 -6.72
CA LYS A 116 -0.32 11.81 -7.36
C LYS A 116 -1.75 12.21 -7.77
N VAL A 117 -2.58 11.25 -8.18
CA VAL A 117 -4.00 11.51 -8.49
C VAL A 117 -4.74 11.99 -7.25
N TYR A 118 -4.51 11.37 -6.10
CA TYR A 118 -5.08 11.82 -4.83
C TYR A 118 -4.53 13.19 -4.39
N ASP A 119 -3.23 13.41 -4.54
CA ASP A 119 -2.59 14.68 -4.18
C ASP A 119 -3.15 15.85 -5.00
N ASN A 120 -3.27 15.66 -6.32
CA ASN A 120 -3.90 16.63 -7.20
C ASN A 120 -5.35 16.91 -6.79
N PHE A 121 -6.13 15.87 -6.45
CA PHE A 121 -7.51 16.05 -6.00
C PHE A 121 -7.60 16.97 -4.76
N TYR A 122 -6.74 16.78 -3.76
CA TYR A 122 -6.73 17.65 -2.58
C TYR A 122 -6.23 19.06 -2.88
N ASN A 123 -5.20 19.20 -3.72
CA ASN A 123 -4.70 20.52 -4.14
C ASN A 123 -5.77 21.31 -4.91
N ASP A 124 -6.54 20.64 -5.77
CA ASP A 124 -7.64 21.25 -6.52
C ASP A 124 -8.77 21.70 -5.57
N LEU A 125 -9.06 20.93 -4.52
CA LEU A 125 -10.02 21.31 -3.47
C LEU A 125 -9.55 22.54 -2.68
N ASP A 126 -8.28 22.59 -2.30
CA ASP A 126 -7.71 23.71 -1.55
C ASP A 126 -7.70 25.01 -2.37
N CYS A 127 -7.61 24.92 -3.71
CA CYS A 127 -7.69 26.09 -4.59
C CYS A 127 -9.10 26.70 -4.69
N VAL A 128 -10.15 25.96 -4.33
CA VAL A 128 -11.55 26.40 -4.44
C VAL A 128 -12.22 26.69 -3.08
N MET A 129 -11.52 26.47 -1.97
CA MET A 129 -11.93 26.85 -0.61
C MET A 129 -11.36 28.23 -0.22
#